data_AF-A0A536HV64-F1
#
_entry.id   AF-A0A536HV64-F1
#
_cell.length_a   1.000
_cell.length_b   1.000
_cell.length_c   1.000
_cell.angle_alpha   90.00
_cell.angle_beta   90.00
_cell.angle_gamma   90.00
#
_symmetry.space_group_name_H-M   'P 1'
#
loop_
_entity.id
_entity.type
_entity.pdbx_description
1 polymer ?
#
loop_
_entity_poly.entity_id
_entity_poly.type
_entity_poly.pdbx_seq_one_letter_code
_entity_poly.pdbx_strand_id
1 'polypeptide(L)'
;MRRPDNYARWVLGVMVGINFLNYLDRYILPVVATKIQAEFHLDDTAIGALGTAFLLVYAVAALPFGIWADRGVRRTVVGVGVTIWSLATLLTGL
;
A
#
# COMPACT_ATOMS: atom_id res chain seq x y z
N MET A 1 2.21 32.11 14.17
CA MET A 1 2.81 30.83 13.75
C MET A 1 3.06 29.98 14.99
N ARG A 2 2.24 28.96 15.28
CA ARG A 2 2.49 28.03 16.40
C ARG A 2 3.73 27.20 16.06
N ARG A 3 4.75 27.18 16.93
CA ARG A 3 5.93 26.32 16.75
C ARG A 3 5.43 24.87 16.68
N PRO A 4 5.83 24.07 15.68
CA PRO A 4 5.40 22.68 15.63
C PRO A 4 5.96 21.96 16.86
N ASP A 5 5.05 21.48 17.70
CA ASP A 5 5.36 20.69 18.88
C ASP A 5 6.23 19.49 18.46
N ASN A 6 7.18 19.06 19.31
CA ASN A 6 8.05 17.91 18.99
C ASN A 6 7.25 16.66 18.59
N TYR A 7 6.03 16.52 19.12
CA TYR A 7 5.08 15.49 18.74
C TYR A 7 4.62 15.60 17.28
N ALA A 8 4.31 16.79 16.78
CA ALA A 8 3.91 16.99 15.39
C ALA A 8 5.03 16.63 14.41
N ARG A 9 6.29 16.94 14.74
CA ARG A 9 7.46 16.55 13.93
C ARG A 9 7.66 15.03 13.91
N TRP A 10 7.47 14.36 15.04
CA TRP A 10 7.56 12.91 15.14
C TRP A 10 6.47 12.22 14.31
N VAL A 11 5.21 12.65 14.44
CA VAL A 11 4.09 12.13 13.64
C VAL A 11 4.35 12.35 12.15
N LEU A 12 4.88 13.51 11.76
CA LEU A 12 5.21 13.79 10.37
C LEU A 12 6.28 12.83 9.83
N GLY A 13 7.33 12.55 10.60
CA GLY A 13 8.35 11.56 10.25
C GLY A 13 7.78 10.16 10.05
N VAL A 14 6.88 9.74 10.96
CA VAL A 14 6.19 8.44 10.83
C VAL A 14 5.31 8.40 9.58
N MET A 15 4.54 9.46 9.30
CA MET A 15 3.70 9.50 8.09
C MET A 15 4.54 9.49 6.81
N VAL A 16 5.68 10.18 6.79
CA VAL A 16 6.62 10.14 5.66
C VAL A 16 7.16 8.72 5.47
N GLY A 17 7.58 8.04 6.55
CA GLY A 17 8.05 6.66 6.48
C GLY A 17 7.00 5.69 5.97
N ILE A 18 5.77 5.79 6.47
CA ILE A 18 4.63 4.97 5.98
C ILE A 18 4.36 5.26 4.50
N ASN A 19 4.37 6.52 4.10
CA ASN A 19 4.14 6.90 2.71
C ASN A 19 5.25 6.40 1.78
N PHE A 20 6.51 6.49 2.23
CA PHE A 20 7.66 5.94 1.50
C PHE A 20 7.53 4.44 1.28
N LEU A 21 7.21 3.67 2.34
CA LEU A 21 6.99 2.22 2.22
C LEU A 21 5.82 1.91 1.29
N ASN A 22 4.72 2.67 1.36
CA ASN A 22 3.58 2.50 0.46
C ASN A 22 3.96 2.66 -1.02
N TYR A 23 4.80 3.65 -1.34
CA TYR A 23 5.31 3.81 -2.70
C TYR A 23 6.30 2.72 -3.09
N LEU A 24 7.21 2.33 -2.19
CA LEU A 24 8.18 1.27 -2.45
C LEU A 24 7.49 -0.03 -2.84
N ASP A 25 6.50 -0.46 -2.06
CA ASP A 25 5.76 -1.69 -2.32
C ASP A 25 4.94 -1.60 -3.63
N ARG A 26 4.45 -0.40 -3.98
CA ARG A 26 3.75 -0.19 -5.24
C ARG A 26 4.67 -0.35 -6.46
N TYR A 27 5.96 -0.05 -6.31
CA TYR A 27 6.94 -0.17 -7.39
C TYR A 27 7.69 -1.51 -7.39
N ILE A 28 7.63 -2.30 -6.33
CA ILE A 28 8.35 -3.57 -6.28
C ILE A 28 7.82 -4.56 -7.31
N LEU A 29 6.50 -4.63 -7.51
CA LEU A 29 5.85 -5.57 -8.43
C LEU A 29 6.37 -5.43 -9.87
N PRO A 30 6.38 -4.26 -10.52
CA PRO A 30 6.95 -4.11 -11.86
C PRO A 30 8.45 -4.40 -11.91
N VAL A 31 9.21 -4.16 -10.85
CA VAL A 31 10.66 -4.47 -10.79
C VAL A 31 10.92 -5.98 -10.75
N VAL A 32 10.09 -6.74 -10.03
CA VAL A 32 10.23 -8.20 -9.92
C VAL A 32 9.41 -8.95 -10.97
N ALA A 33 8.52 -8.28 -11.70
CA ALA A 33 7.61 -8.89 -12.68
C ALA A 33 8.36 -9.77 -13.70
N THR A 34 9.47 -9.30 -14.25
CA THR A 34 10.28 -10.08 -15.22
C THR A 34 10.88 -11.34 -14.60
N LYS A 35 11.25 -11.31 -13.31
CA LYS A 35 11.75 -12.49 -12.59
C LYS A 35 10.63 -13.50 -12.34
N ILE A 36 9.47 -13.03 -11.87
CA ILE A 36 8.27 -13.86 -11.67
C ILE A 36 7.84 -14.50 -12.99
N GLN A 37 7.88 -13.73 -14.08
CA GLN A 37 7.53 -14.21 -15.41
C GLN A 37 8.44 -15.36 -15.86
N ALA A 38 9.75 -15.21 -15.65
CA ALA A 38 10.74 -16.23 -15.98
C ALA A 38 10.64 -17.48 -15.08
N GLU A 39 10.30 -17.31 -13.81
CA GLU A 39 10.21 -18.42 -12.83
C GLU A 39 8.91 -19.24 -13.01
N PHE A 40 7.79 -18.57 -13.24
CA PHE A 40 6.48 -19.20 -13.39
C PHE A 40 6.06 -19.44 -14.86
N HIS A 41 6.93 -19.14 -15.82
CA HIS A 41 6.66 -19.25 -17.26
C HIS A 41 5.36 -18.56 -17.68
N LEU A 42 5.12 -17.37 -17.13
CA LEU A 42 3.89 -16.61 -17.39
C LEU A 42 3.98 -15.84 -18.70
N ASP A 43 2.85 -15.71 -19.39
CA ASP A 43 2.72 -14.85 -20.57
C ASP A 43 2.61 -13.37 -20.17
N ASP A 44 2.97 -12.45 -21.07
CA ASP A 44 2.92 -10.99 -20.85
C ASP A 44 1.50 -10.55 -20.43
N THR A 45 0.49 -11.21 -21.00
CA THR A 45 -0.92 -11.00 -20.67
C THR A 45 -1.23 -11.28 -19.20
N ALA A 46 -0.64 -12.32 -18.61
CA ALA A 46 -0.89 -12.72 -17.22
C ALA A 46 -0.24 -11.74 -16.23
N ILE A 47 0.98 -11.28 -16.52
CA ILE A 47 1.66 -10.23 -15.72
C ILE A 47 0.86 -8.92 -15.79
N GLY A 48 0.38 -8.52 -16.97
CA GLY A 48 -0.47 -7.34 -17.15
C GLY A 48 -1.82 -7.45 -16.42
N ALA A 49 -2.41 -8.65 -16.40
CA ALA A 49 -3.64 -8.93 -15.68
C ALA A 49 -3.46 -8.78 -14.15
N LEU A 50 -2.32 -9.17 -13.59
CA LEU A 50 -2.02 -8.96 -12.16
C LEU A 50 -2.01 -7.48 -11.78
N GLY A 51 -1.37 -6.63 -12.60
CA GLY A 51 -1.38 -5.18 -12.39
C GLY A 51 -2.79 -4.58 -12.46
N THR A 52 -3.60 -5.08 -13.40
CA THR A 52 -5.00 -4.64 -13.59
C THR A 52 -5.89 -5.09 -12.42
N ALA A 53 -5.74 -6.33 -11.97
CA ALA A 53 -6.45 -6.87 -10.81
C ALA A 53 -6.11 -6.08 -9.54
N PHE A 54 -4.84 -5.75 -9.32
CA PHE A 54 -4.42 -4.88 -8.22
C PHE A 54 -5.11 -3.51 -8.28
N LEU A 55 -5.16 -2.89 -9.46
CA LEU A 55 -5.78 -1.59 -9.65
C LEU A 55 -7.29 -1.60 -9.41
N LEU A 56 -7.98 -2.66 -9.85
CA LEU A 56 -9.41 -2.85 -9.61
C LEU A 56 -9.73 -3.06 -8.13
N VAL A 57 -9.00 -3.95 -7.45
CA VAL A 57 -9.16 -4.17 -6.01
C VAL A 57 -8.87 -2.89 -5.24
N TYR A 58 -7.80 -2.16 -5.62
CA TYR A 58 -7.48 -0.86 -5.03
C TYR A 58 -8.60 0.16 -5.23
N ALA A 59 -9.18 0.26 -6.43
CA ALA A 59 -10.28 1.20 -6.70
C ALA A 59 -11.53 0.87 -5.88
N VAL A 60 -11.90 -0.41 -5.80
CA VAL A 60 -13.04 -0.88 -5.00
C VAL A 60 -12.80 -0.67 -3.51
N ALA A 61 -11.57 -0.88 -3.03
CA ALA A 61 -11.20 -0.63 -1.63
C ALA A 61 -11.09 0.87 -1.31
N ALA A 62 -10.63 1.70 -2.24
CA ALA A 62 -10.45 3.13 -2.03
C ALA A 62 -11.78 3.84 -1.71
N LEU A 63 -12.90 3.42 -2.29
CA LEU A 63 -14.22 4.01 -2.01
C LEU A 63 -14.65 3.88 -0.52
N PRO A 64 -14.77 2.66 0.05
CA PRO A 64 -15.19 2.48 1.44
C PRO A 64 -14.15 3.03 2.42
N PHE A 65 -12.85 2.84 2.17
CA PHE A 65 -11.80 3.38 3.03
C PHE A 65 -11.73 4.91 2.98
N GLY A 66 -12.00 5.53 1.82
CA GLY A 66 -12.09 6.98 1.68
C GLY A 66 -13.28 7.57 2.43
N ILE A 67 -14.46 6.98 2.28
CA ILE A 67 -15.67 7.39 3.03
C ILE A 67 -15.45 7.22 4.54
N TRP A 68 -14.80 6.14 4.95
CA TRP A 68 -14.50 5.87 6.36
C TRP A 68 -13.43 6.80 6.94
N ALA A 69 -12.45 7.23 6.12
CA ALA A 69 -11.46 8.23 6.51
C ALA A 69 -12.08 9.63 6.74
N ASP A 70 -13.10 9.97 5.96
CA ASP A 70 -13.79 11.27 6.05
C ASP A 70 -14.82 11.33 7.18
N ARG A 71 -15.52 10.22 7.45
CA ARG A 71 -16.58 10.16 8.48
C ARG A 71 -16.12 9.56 9.82
N GLY A 72 -14.98 8.89 9.87
CA GLY A 72 -14.52 8.11 11.02
C GLY A 72 -13.26 8.64 11.71
N VAL A 73 -12.75 7.87 12.67
CA VAL A 73 -11.48 8.15 13.36
C VAL A 73 -10.32 7.79 12.44
N ARG A 74 -9.67 8.79 11.85
CA ARG A 74 -8.52 8.63 10.92
C ARG A 74 -7.45 7.63 11.41
N ARG A 75 -7.21 7.59 12.73
CA ARG A 75 -6.25 6.66 13.36
C ARG A 75 -6.62 5.19 13.15
N THR A 76 -7.90 4.84 13.22
CA THR A 76 -8.38 3.45 13.06
C THR A 76 -8.28 3.00 11.61
N VAL A 77 -8.56 3.91 10.66
CA VAL A 77 -8.44 3.64 9.22
C VAL A 77 -6.99 3.33 8.84
N VAL A 78 -6.04 4.14 9.31
CA VAL A 78 -4.60 3.89 9.11
C VAL A 78 -4.16 2.59 9.77
N GLY A 79 -4.63 2.31 11.00
CA GLY A 79 -4.29 1.08 11.71
C GLY A 79 -4.75 -0.19 10.99
N VAL A 80 -6.00 -0.23 10.51
CA VAL A 80 -6.53 -1.38 9.75
C VAL A 80 -5.79 -1.55 8.42
N GLY A 81 -5.54 -0.44 7.70
CA GLY A 81 -4.79 -0.48 6.44
C GLY A 81 -3.39 -1.07 6.61
N VAL A 82 -2.65 -0.62 7.64
CA VAL A 82 -1.31 -1.14 7.94
C VAL A 82 -1.34 -2.63 8.33
N THR A 83 -2.32 -3.08 9.11
CA THR A 83 -2.44 -4.49 9.49
C THR A 83 -2.72 -5.38 8.28
N ILE A 84 -3.68 -5.01 7.44
CA ILE A 84 -4.00 -5.77 6.22
C ILE A 84 -2.80 -5.82 5.29
N TRP A 85 -2.12 -4.68 5.12
CA TRP A 85 -0.94 -4.60 4.25
C TRP A 85 0.22 -5.44 4.77
N SER A 86 0.51 -5.38 6.07
CA SER A 86 1.59 -6.17 6.69
C SER A 86 1.33 -7.67 6.58
N LEU A 87 0.07 -8.11 6.74
CA LEU A 87 -0.32 -9.50 6.53
C LEU A 87 -0.14 -9.93 5.07
N ALA A 88 -0.53 -9.08 4.11
CA ALA A 88 -0.33 -9.36 2.70
C ALA A 88 1.17 -9.52 2.36
N THR A 89 2.03 -8.63 2.86
CA THR A 89 3.49 -8.71 2.67
C THR A 89 4.10 -9.96 3.32
N LEU A 90 3.62 -10.37 4.49
CA LEU A 90 4.04 -11.61 5.15
C LEU A 90 3.68 -12.85 4.33
N LEU A 91 2.46 -12.87 3.76
CA LEU A 91 1.96 -14.00 2.97
C LEU A 91 2.63 -14.12 1.60
N THR A 92 3.07 -13.01 0.99
CA THR A 92 3.80 -13.05 -0.28
C THR A 92 5.27 -13.38 -0.13
N GLY A 93 5.83 -13.28 1.08
CA GLY A 93 7.23 -13.63 1.38
C GLY A 93 7.45 -15.06 1.90
N LEU A 94 6.38 -15.84 2.10
CA LEU A 94 6.39 -17.27 2.45
C LEU A 94 6.36 -18.13 1.18
#